data_AF-A0A7X3RG84-F1
#
_entry.id   AF-A0A7X3RG84-F1
#
_cell.length_a   1.000
_cell.length_b   1.000
_cell.length_c   1.000
_cell.angle_alpha   90.00
_cell.angle_beta   90.00
_cell.angle_gamma   90.00
#
_symmetry.space_group_name_H-M   'P 1'
#
loop_
_entity.id
_entity.type
_entity.pdbx_description
1 polymer ?
#
loop_
_entity_poly.entity_id
_entity_poly.type
_entity_poly.pdbx_seq_one_letter_code
_entity_poly.pdbx_strand_id
1 'polypeptide(L)'
;MRLISLLLFLLLLLITQPALAIRQGTATADIFIRRYERAGDFGRLALWHEAAAECLKRISVPMNEIAYDYYKQHGYEKWAARAEKEAREIHRWHQYHRTRAETAWQKFVGEVCTPDAFARLNIERENISKFIAVWLPRYQDRFYEFGIYPTFFKKQRELAEQGGDYVKALQLEADAAAMCAAQYAQIPITYGLKNYEKHRDAYQAYASRLRDLAQQNPKTLPPEINGGKQILDSLLIQTNASRLEADVILQIAKSEARVKAALAGQNAVHAYPRFQGFAWIVRFSNHSYGNLVTAIIDEKTAEVLDVFCGTNFMKFKNSIR
;
A
#
# COMPACT_ATOMS: atom_id res chain seq x y z
N MET A 1 23.11 -21.97 -23.71
CA MET A 1 21.68 -21.57 -23.85
C MET A 1 20.85 -21.78 -22.58
N ARG A 2 21.02 -22.86 -21.79
CA ARG A 2 20.20 -23.11 -20.57
C ARG A 2 20.39 -22.12 -19.41
N LEU A 3 21.60 -21.55 -19.23
CA LEU A 3 21.86 -20.58 -18.15
C LEU A 3 21.20 -19.21 -18.38
N ILE A 4 21.17 -18.74 -19.63
CA ILE A 4 20.58 -17.45 -20.00
C ILE A 4 19.05 -17.51 -19.87
N SER A 5 18.43 -18.63 -20.23
CA SER A 5 17.00 -18.86 -20.00
C SER A 5 16.65 -18.96 -18.51
N LEU A 6 17.53 -19.53 -17.67
CA LEU A 6 17.31 -19.59 -16.22
C LEU A 6 17.45 -18.20 -15.57
N LEU A 7 18.41 -17.39 -16.02
CA LEU A 7 18.61 -16.01 -15.56
C LEU A 7 17.47 -15.09 -16.00
N LEU A 8 16.99 -15.23 -17.25
CA LEU A 8 15.79 -14.53 -17.73
C LEU A 8 14.53 -14.97 -16.99
N PHE A 9 14.41 -16.25 -16.61
CA PHE A 9 13.28 -16.73 -15.81
C PHE A 9 13.32 -16.22 -14.36
N LEU A 10 14.50 -16.11 -13.75
CA LEU A 10 14.70 -15.48 -12.44
C LEU A 10 14.47 -13.96 -12.47
N LEU A 11 14.90 -13.27 -13.54
CA LEU A 11 14.57 -11.85 -13.78
C LEU A 11 13.07 -11.64 -14.04
N LEU A 12 12.42 -12.55 -14.78
CA LEU A 12 10.97 -12.54 -14.97
C LEU A 12 10.22 -12.77 -13.66
N LEU A 13 10.72 -13.65 -12.78
CA LEU A 13 10.17 -13.84 -11.42
C LEU A 13 10.38 -12.62 -10.52
N LEU A 14 11.45 -11.84 -10.69
CA LEU A 14 11.66 -10.58 -9.95
C LEU A 14 10.75 -9.44 -10.42
N ILE A 15 10.16 -9.53 -11.62
CA ILE A 15 9.16 -8.57 -12.15
C ILE A 15 7.73 -8.91 -11.65
N THR A 16 7.56 -9.97 -10.84
CA THR A 16 6.23 -10.48 -10.42
C THR A 16 5.67 -9.96 -9.09
N GLN A 17 6.02 -8.78 -8.55
CA GLN A 17 5.32 -8.30 -7.34
C GLN A 17 4.76 -6.86 -7.35
N PRO A 18 3.70 -6.59 -8.14
CA PRO A 18 2.60 -5.69 -7.76
C PRO A 18 1.89 -6.14 -6.46
N ALA A 19 2.11 -7.39 -6.01
CA ALA A 19 1.55 -7.98 -4.79
C ALA A 19 1.85 -7.18 -3.51
N LEU A 20 2.97 -6.44 -3.46
CA LEU A 20 3.32 -5.60 -2.31
C LEU A 20 2.51 -4.32 -2.27
N ALA A 21 2.21 -3.70 -3.43
CA ALA A 21 1.36 -2.53 -3.50
C ALA A 21 -0.01 -2.89 -2.94
N ILE A 22 -0.75 -3.83 -3.53
CA ILE A 22 -2.13 -4.15 -3.14
C ILE A 22 -2.31 -4.46 -1.63
N ARG A 23 -1.25 -4.88 -0.91
CA ARG A 23 -1.28 -5.29 0.51
C ARG A 23 -0.48 -4.41 1.48
N GLN A 24 0.07 -3.25 1.09
CA GLN A 24 0.84 -2.39 2.00
C GLN A 24 0.07 -1.97 3.28
N GLY A 25 -1.24 -1.72 3.20
CA GLY A 25 -2.07 -1.47 4.39
C GLY A 25 -1.99 -2.63 5.38
N THR A 26 -2.31 -3.83 4.92
CA THR A 26 -2.18 -5.09 5.68
C THR A 26 -0.76 -5.32 6.20
N ALA A 27 0.26 -5.13 5.36
CA ALA A 27 1.67 -5.28 5.75
C ALA A 27 2.13 -4.25 6.80
N THR A 28 1.44 -3.12 6.89
CA THR A 28 1.70 -2.12 7.93
C THR A 28 0.95 -2.43 9.21
N ALA A 29 -0.29 -2.94 9.11
CA ALA A 29 -1.00 -3.52 10.25
C ALA A 29 -0.22 -4.68 10.89
N ASP A 30 0.47 -5.50 10.08
CA ASP A 30 1.34 -6.59 10.55
C ASP A 30 2.46 -6.14 11.50
N ILE A 31 2.91 -4.88 11.42
CA ILE A 31 3.91 -4.34 12.35
C ILE A 31 3.30 -4.22 13.75
N PHE A 32 2.07 -3.76 13.85
CA PHE A 32 1.34 -3.66 15.13
C PHE A 32 0.87 -5.03 15.63
N ILE A 33 0.46 -5.93 14.73
CA ILE A 33 0.19 -7.34 15.07
C ILE A 33 1.40 -7.96 15.78
N ARG A 34 2.60 -7.83 15.20
CA ARG A 34 3.83 -8.37 15.82
C ARG A 34 4.13 -7.75 17.18
N ARG A 35 3.89 -6.44 17.34
CA ARG A 35 4.03 -5.75 18.62
C ARG A 35 3.17 -6.41 19.69
N TYR A 36 1.87 -6.54 19.42
CA TYR A 36 0.91 -7.02 20.41
C TYR A 36 0.98 -8.53 20.62
N GLU A 37 1.37 -9.31 19.60
CA GLU A 37 1.67 -10.73 19.75
C GLU A 37 2.85 -10.96 20.71
N ARG A 38 3.92 -10.17 20.60
CA ARG A 38 5.07 -10.25 21.53
C ARG A 38 4.72 -9.81 22.95
N ALA A 39 3.87 -8.79 23.07
CA ALA A 39 3.43 -8.27 24.36
C ALA A 39 2.38 -9.18 25.04
N GLY A 40 1.84 -10.18 24.34
CA GLY A 40 0.73 -10.99 24.84
C GLY A 40 -0.58 -10.22 24.99
N ASP A 41 -0.73 -9.06 24.33
CA ASP A 41 -1.94 -8.23 24.42
C ASP A 41 -2.97 -8.71 23.40
N PHE A 42 -3.75 -9.73 23.79
CA PHE A 42 -4.67 -10.40 22.87
C PHE A 42 -5.82 -9.50 22.40
N GLY A 43 -6.26 -8.55 23.23
CA GLY A 43 -7.32 -7.62 22.85
C GLY A 43 -6.89 -6.68 21.73
N ARG A 44 -5.72 -6.04 21.85
CA ARG A 44 -5.19 -5.18 20.76
C ARG A 44 -4.71 -6.00 19.57
N LEU A 45 -4.17 -7.19 19.79
CA LEU A 45 -3.82 -8.11 18.70
C LEU A 45 -5.04 -8.45 17.83
N ALA A 46 -6.18 -8.74 18.45
CA ALA A 46 -7.41 -9.04 17.73
C ALA A 46 -7.84 -7.86 16.85
N LEU A 47 -7.83 -6.64 17.39
CA LEU A 47 -8.17 -5.44 16.65
C LEU A 47 -7.27 -5.18 15.44
N TRP A 48 -5.97 -5.42 15.56
CA TRP A 48 -5.06 -5.21 14.43
C TRP A 48 -5.18 -6.28 13.36
N HIS A 49 -5.56 -7.51 13.74
CA HIS A 49 -5.98 -8.51 12.75
C HIS A 49 -7.27 -8.10 12.04
N GLU A 50 -8.26 -7.54 12.74
CA GLU A 50 -9.47 -6.98 12.12
C GLU A 50 -9.14 -5.83 11.17
N ALA A 51 -8.26 -4.90 11.57
CA ALA A 51 -7.79 -3.81 10.73
C ALA A 51 -7.07 -4.30 9.47
N ALA A 52 -6.22 -5.33 9.60
CA ALA A 52 -5.54 -5.96 8.48
C ALA A 52 -6.53 -6.58 7.47
N ALA A 53 -7.58 -7.26 7.97
CA ALA A 53 -8.67 -7.78 7.15
C ALA A 53 -9.49 -6.65 6.50
N GLU A 54 -9.74 -5.55 7.23
CA GLU A 54 -10.44 -4.39 6.71
C GLU A 54 -9.67 -3.72 5.56
N CYS A 55 -8.34 -3.56 5.67
CA CYS A 55 -7.52 -3.10 4.56
C CYS A 55 -7.69 -3.99 3.31
N LEU A 56 -7.67 -5.32 3.48
CA LEU A 56 -7.85 -6.24 2.35
C LEU A 56 -9.21 -6.04 1.70
N LYS A 57 -10.28 -5.97 2.51
CA LYS A 57 -11.66 -5.85 2.03
C LYS A 57 -11.92 -4.49 1.37
N ARG A 58 -11.46 -3.40 2.00
CA ARG A 58 -11.81 -2.03 1.60
C ARG A 58 -10.88 -1.45 0.55
N ILE A 59 -9.65 -1.96 0.44
CA ILE A 59 -8.64 -1.44 -0.50
C ILE A 59 -8.29 -2.52 -1.52
N SER A 60 -7.77 -3.66 -1.07
CA SER A 60 -7.18 -4.65 -1.97
C SER A 60 -8.20 -5.26 -2.93
N VAL A 61 -9.38 -5.64 -2.42
CA VAL A 61 -10.48 -6.22 -3.23
C VAL A 61 -10.92 -5.27 -4.34
N PRO A 62 -11.42 -4.05 -4.06
CA PRO A 62 -11.90 -3.15 -5.12
C PRO A 62 -10.78 -2.74 -6.08
N MET A 63 -9.54 -2.55 -5.62
CA MET A 63 -8.41 -2.28 -6.53
C MET A 63 -8.20 -3.42 -7.52
N ASN A 64 -8.27 -4.67 -7.06
CA ASN A 64 -8.06 -5.83 -7.90
C ASN A 64 -9.24 -6.07 -8.85
N GLU A 65 -10.47 -5.85 -8.39
CA GLU A 65 -11.69 -5.95 -9.21
C GLU A 65 -11.66 -4.94 -10.36
N ILE A 66 -11.38 -3.67 -10.07
CA ILE A 66 -11.22 -2.61 -11.08
C ILE A 66 -10.16 -3.01 -12.13
N ALA A 67 -9.02 -3.56 -11.69
CA ALA A 67 -7.96 -3.98 -12.59
C ALA A 67 -8.37 -5.19 -13.43
N TYR A 68 -8.99 -6.20 -12.81
CA TYR A 68 -9.47 -7.41 -13.49
C TYR A 68 -10.49 -7.08 -14.58
N ASP A 69 -11.48 -6.26 -14.25
CA ASP A 69 -12.54 -5.86 -15.18
C ASP A 69 -11.94 -5.15 -16.39
N TYR A 70 -11.00 -4.22 -16.15
CA TYR A 70 -10.27 -3.56 -17.23
C TYR A 70 -9.53 -4.55 -18.13
N TYR A 71 -8.75 -5.46 -17.54
CA TYR A 71 -7.99 -6.44 -18.31
C TYR A 71 -8.88 -7.36 -19.13
N LYS A 72 -10.00 -7.80 -18.55
CA LYS A 72 -10.94 -8.69 -19.21
C LYS A 72 -11.66 -8.00 -20.37
N GLN A 73 -12.14 -6.78 -20.18
CA GLN A 73 -12.83 -5.99 -21.21
C GLN A 73 -11.96 -5.70 -22.42
N HIS A 74 -10.64 -5.53 -22.22
CA HIS A 74 -9.70 -5.16 -23.27
C HIS A 74 -8.86 -6.35 -23.80
N GLY A 75 -9.23 -7.60 -23.46
CA GLY A 75 -8.59 -8.80 -24.00
C GLY A 75 -7.17 -9.07 -23.46
N TYR A 76 -6.78 -8.51 -22.32
CA TYR A 76 -5.48 -8.74 -21.69
C TYR A 76 -5.47 -10.03 -20.85
N GLU A 77 -5.65 -11.19 -21.49
CA GLU A 77 -5.86 -12.50 -20.83
C GLU A 77 -4.82 -12.83 -19.75
N LYS A 78 -3.52 -12.60 -20.02
CA LYS A 78 -2.44 -12.87 -19.04
C LYS A 78 -2.56 -11.99 -17.79
N TRP A 79 -3.01 -10.75 -17.96
CA TRP A 79 -3.21 -9.81 -16.86
C TRP A 79 -4.51 -10.11 -16.09
N ALA A 80 -5.57 -10.51 -16.79
CA ALA A 80 -6.80 -10.99 -16.17
C ALA A 80 -6.55 -12.23 -15.31
N ALA A 81 -5.87 -13.25 -15.85
CA ALA A 81 -5.52 -14.48 -15.11
C ALA A 81 -4.64 -14.20 -13.89
N ARG A 82 -3.75 -13.20 -13.99
CA ARG A 82 -2.96 -12.71 -12.85
C ARG A 82 -3.86 -12.09 -11.78
N ALA A 83 -4.76 -11.19 -12.15
CA ALA A 83 -5.66 -10.53 -11.21
C ALA A 83 -6.62 -11.54 -10.52
N GLU A 84 -7.02 -12.61 -11.20
CA GLU A 84 -7.78 -13.71 -10.56
C GLU A 84 -6.96 -14.46 -9.51
N LYS A 85 -5.66 -14.69 -9.78
CA LYS A 85 -4.76 -15.28 -8.78
C LYS A 85 -4.61 -14.34 -7.58
N GLU A 86 -4.44 -13.05 -7.83
CA GLU A 86 -4.33 -12.04 -6.78
C GLU A 86 -5.62 -11.94 -5.94
N ALA A 87 -6.80 -12.05 -6.55
CA ALA A 87 -8.09 -12.14 -5.84
C ALA A 87 -8.13 -13.32 -4.85
N ARG A 88 -7.71 -14.51 -5.28
CA ARG A 88 -7.64 -15.70 -4.41
C ARG A 88 -6.65 -15.52 -3.27
N GLU A 89 -5.53 -14.84 -3.51
CA GLU A 89 -4.57 -14.51 -2.46
C GLU A 89 -5.15 -13.51 -1.45
N ILE A 90 -5.81 -12.45 -1.90
CA ILE A 90 -6.49 -11.47 -1.05
C ILE A 90 -7.52 -12.17 -0.15
N HIS A 91 -8.35 -13.05 -0.74
CA HIS A 91 -9.36 -13.80 0.02
C HIS A 91 -8.73 -14.69 1.10
N ARG A 92 -7.67 -15.44 0.77
CA ARG A 92 -6.96 -16.28 1.76
C ARG A 92 -6.38 -15.45 2.90
N TRP A 93 -5.75 -14.32 2.61
CA TRP A 93 -5.21 -13.43 3.64
C TRP A 93 -6.31 -12.79 4.50
N HIS A 94 -7.45 -12.46 3.90
CA HIS A 94 -8.59 -11.93 4.64
C HIS A 94 -9.12 -12.97 5.63
N GLN A 95 -9.33 -14.22 5.18
CA GLN A 95 -9.73 -15.32 6.04
C GLN A 95 -8.72 -15.57 7.17
N TYR A 96 -7.42 -15.61 6.83
CA TYR A 96 -6.35 -15.77 7.82
C TYR A 96 -6.46 -14.73 8.95
N HIS A 97 -6.56 -13.45 8.62
CA HIS A 97 -6.65 -12.40 9.63
C HIS A 97 -7.95 -12.47 10.43
N ARG A 98 -9.09 -12.79 9.81
CA ARG A 98 -10.37 -12.98 10.51
C ARG A 98 -10.27 -14.11 11.54
N THR A 99 -9.76 -15.27 11.16
CA THR A 99 -9.58 -16.41 12.08
C THR A 99 -8.60 -16.07 13.22
N ARG A 100 -7.53 -15.33 12.92
CA ARG A 100 -6.55 -14.91 13.94
C ARG A 100 -7.14 -13.89 14.91
N ALA A 101 -7.98 -12.97 14.44
CA ALA A 101 -8.72 -12.04 15.30
C ALA A 101 -9.67 -12.80 16.25
N GLU A 102 -10.45 -13.75 15.72
CA GLU A 102 -11.36 -14.58 16.52
C GLU A 102 -10.61 -15.37 17.59
N THR A 103 -9.48 -15.98 17.23
CA THR A 103 -8.62 -16.71 18.18
C THR A 103 -8.07 -15.78 19.27
N ALA A 104 -7.66 -14.56 18.91
CA ALA A 104 -7.15 -13.59 19.88
C ALA A 104 -8.26 -13.09 20.82
N TRP A 105 -9.47 -12.85 20.32
CA TRP A 105 -10.62 -12.51 21.17
C TRP A 105 -10.98 -13.61 22.16
N GLN A 106 -10.96 -14.88 21.74
CA GLN A 106 -11.20 -16.01 22.64
C GLN A 106 -10.19 -16.05 23.80
N LYS A 107 -8.92 -15.73 23.53
CA LYS A 107 -7.89 -15.64 24.57
C LYS A 107 -8.10 -14.44 25.49
N PHE A 108 -8.48 -13.29 24.94
CA PHE A 108 -8.76 -12.08 25.71
C PHE A 108 -9.96 -12.24 26.67
N VAL A 109 -11.04 -12.91 26.24
CA VAL A 109 -12.20 -13.19 27.13
C VAL A 109 -11.83 -14.07 28.32
N GLY A 110 -10.77 -14.88 28.19
CA GLY A 110 -10.21 -15.67 29.30
C GLY A 110 -9.42 -14.85 30.33
N GLU A 111 -9.14 -13.57 30.07
CA GLU A 111 -8.45 -12.66 31.00
C GLU A 111 -9.46 -11.85 31.84
N VAL A 112 -9.12 -11.55 33.09
CA VAL A 112 -9.95 -10.70 33.95
C VAL A 112 -10.04 -9.30 33.34
N CYS A 113 -11.19 -8.99 32.73
CA CYS A 113 -11.43 -7.72 32.07
C CYS A 113 -11.64 -6.60 33.09
N THR A 114 -10.64 -5.74 33.26
CA THR A 114 -10.73 -4.53 34.07
C THR A 114 -11.30 -3.36 33.25
N PRO A 115 -11.92 -2.34 33.87
CA PRO A 115 -12.31 -1.10 33.18
C PRO A 115 -11.16 -0.46 32.37
N ASP A 116 -9.94 -0.54 32.88
CA ASP A 116 -8.72 -0.06 32.19
C ASP A 116 -8.39 -0.86 30.91
N ALA A 117 -8.79 -2.13 30.83
CA ALA A 117 -8.66 -2.90 29.59
C ALA A 117 -9.59 -2.35 28.50
N PHE A 118 -10.84 -2.03 28.83
CA PHE A 118 -11.79 -1.45 27.87
C PHE A 118 -11.38 -0.06 27.40
N ALA A 119 -10.91 0.81 28.30
CA ALA A 119 -10.41 2.13 27.92
C ALA A 119 -9.25 2.04 26.92
N ARG A 120 -8.29 1.12 27.15
CA ARG A 120 -7.18 0.85 26.21
C ARG A 120 -7.66 0.36 24.85
N LEU A 121 -8.67 -0.51 24.80
CA LEU A 121 -9.24 -1.01 23.55
C LEU A 121 -10.00 0.06 22.75
N ASN A 122 -10.61 1.04 23.43
CA ASN A 122 -11.25 2.19 22.78
C ASN A 122 -10.21 3.11 22.13
N ILE A 123 -9.14 3.43 22.85
CA ILE A 123 -8.00 4.20 22.30
C ILE A 123 -7.42 3.47 21.08
N GLU A 124 -7.27 2.15 21.15
CA GLU A 124 -6.73 1.39 20.01
C GLU A 124 -7.68 1.40 18.80
N ARG A 125 -8.99 1.38 19.01
CA ARG A 125 -9.98 1.55 17.92
C ARG A 125 -9.84 2.90 17.25
N GLU A 126 -9.69 3.98 18.02
CA GLU A 126 -9.45 5.31 17.46
C GLU A 126 -8.16 5.36 16.63
N ASN A 127 -7.09 4.73 17.13
CA ASN A 127 -5.82 4.61 16.39
C ASN A 127 -6.00 3.84 15.08
N ILE A 128 -6.77 2.75 15.09
CA ILE A 128 -7.10 1.98 13.88
C ILE A 128 -7.95 2.81 12.92
N SER A 129 -8.93 3.59 13.39
CA SER A 129 -9.71 4.48 12.51
C SER A 129 -8.81 5.51 11.82
N LYS A 130 -7.87 6.12 12.55
CA LYS A 130 -6.85 7.03 11.98
C LYS A 130 -5.96 6.32 10.96
N PHE A 131 -5.53 5.10 11.28
CA PHE A 131 -4.74 4.25 10.39
C PHE A 131 -5.46 3.95 9.08
N ILE A 132 -6.71 3.49 9.14
CA ILE A 132 -7.51 3.18 7.96
C ILE A 132 -7.74 4.44 7.12
N ALA A 133 -8.06 5.58 7.75
CA ALA A 133 -8.22 6.85 7.06
C ALA A 133 -6.95 7.32 6.33
N VAL A 134 -5.76 7.01 6.86
CA VAL A 134 -4.48 7.27 6.18
C VAL A 134 -4.27 6.32 5.01
N TRP A 135 -4.68 5.06 5.11
CA TRP A 135 -4.39 4.05 4.08
C TRP A 135 -5.38 4.03 2.92
N LEU A 136 -6.65 4.39 3.14
CA LEU A 136 -7.69 4.39 2.11
C LEU A 136 -7.36 5.22 0.86
N PRO A 137 -6.87 6.48 0.98
CA PRO A 137 -6.53 7.30 -0.19
C PRO A 137 -5.08 7.09 -0.69
N ARG A 138 -4.21 6.52 0.16
CA ARG A 138 -2.76 6.44 -0.08
C ARG A 138 -2.37 5.71 -1.35
N TYR A 139 -3.24 4.81 -1.82
CA TYR A 139 -3.03 4.03 -3.02
C TYR A 139 -3.29 4.82 -4.30
N GLN A 140 -4.38 5.56 -4.29
CA GLN A 140 -4.82 6.39 -5.39
C GLN A 140 -3.88 7.59 -5.54
N ASP A 141 -3.46 8.17 -4.42
CA ASP A 141 -2.47 9.25 -4.36
C ASP A 141 -1.11 8.83 -4.92
N ARG A 142 -0.85 7.53 -5.09
CA ARG A 142 0.45 7.04 -5.56
C ARG A 142 0.30 6.09 -6.74
N PHE A 143 -0.87 6.11 -7.38
CA PHE A 143 -1.19 5.25 -8.51
C PHE A 143 -0.15 5.39 -9.63
N TYR A 144 0.26 6.61 -9.95
CA TYR A 144 1.28 6.91 -10.98
C TYR A 144 2.71 6.59 -10.54
N GLU A 145 2.97 6.52 -9.23
CA GLU A 145 4.30 6.25 -8.68
C GLU A 145 4.57 4.76 -8.51
N PHE A 146 3.55 3.95 -8.21
CA PHE A 146 3.70 2.52 -7.97
C PHE A 146 2.48 1.70 -8.39
N GLY A 147 2.68 0.39 -8.57
CA GLY A 147 1.57 -0.55 -8.80
C GLY A 147 1.18 -0.63 -10.27
N ILE A 148 -0.12 -0.50 -10.55
CA ILE A 148 -0.70 -0.82 -11.88
C ILE A 148 -0.20 0.15 -12.96
N TYR A 149 -0.15 1.46 -12.70
CA TYR A 149 0.28 2.42 -13.71
C TYR A 149 1.69 2.16 -14.25
N PRO A 150 2.76 2.14 -13.42
CA PRO A 150 4.11 1.93 -13.95
C PRO A 150 4.33 0.52 -14.50
N THR A 151 3.59 -0.50 -14.03
CA THR A 151 3.80 -1.90 -14.46
C THR A 151 3.01 -2.28 -15.71
N PHE A 152 1.86 -1.66 -15.93
CA PHE A 152 0.97 -1.95 -17.05
C PHE A 152 0.83 -0.74 -17.97
N PHE A 153 0.16 0.33 -17.54
CA PHE A 153 -0.22 1.45 -18.41
C PHE A 153 0.99 2.15 -19.03
N LYS A 154 1.96 2.55 -18.21
CA LYS A 154 3.17 3.24 -18.69
C LYS A 154 3.89 2.43 -19.75
N LYS A 155 4.06 1.12 -19.50
CA LYS A 155 4.72 0.21 -20.45
C LYS A 155 3.95 0.06 -21.76
N GLN A 156 2.62 -0.10 -21.70
CA GLN A 156 1.81 -0.19 -22.91
C GLN A 156 1.81 1.13 -23.70
N ARG A 157 1.82 2.26 -22.98
CA ARG A 157 1.86 3.60 -23.56
C ARG A 157 3.18 3.84 -24.29
N GLU A 158 4.31 3.55 -23.64
CA GLU A 158 5.64 3.64 -24.25
C GLU A 158 5.76 2.77 -25.52
N LEU A 159 5.17 1.57 -25.53
CA LEU A 159 5.15 0.72 -26.72
C LEU A 159 4.30 1.31 -27.86
N ALA A 160 3.16 1.92 -27.54
CA ALA A 160 2.33 2.61 -28.53
C ALA A 160 3.05 3.84 -29.11
N GLU A 161 3.69 4.62 -28.25
CA GLU A 161 4.51 5.78 -28.64
C GLU A 161 5.65 5.39 -29.59
N GLN A 162 6.40 4.33 -29.26
CA GLN A 162 7.48 3.80 -30.11
C GLN A 162 6.97 3.30 -31.47
N GLY A 163 5.74 2.81 -31.52
CA GLY A 163 5.06 2.39 -32.75
C GLY A 163 4.43 3.53 -33.55
N GLY A 164 4.47 4.77 -33.06
CA GLY A 164 3.80 5.92 -33.68
C GLY A 164 2.27 5.91 -33.52
N ASP A 165 1.72 5.07 -32.65
CA ASP A 165 0.28 4.95 -32.39
C ASP A 165 -0.13 5.90 -31.25
N TYR A 166 -0.20 7.18 -31.59
CA TYR A 166 -0.52 8.24 -30.62
C TYR A 166 -1.97 8.20 -30.13
N VAL A 167 -2.90 7.68 -30.95
CA VAL A 167 -4.29 7.46 -30.55
C VAL A 167 -4.33 6.44 -29.42
N LYS A 168 -3.65 5.30 -29.58
CA LYS A 168 -3.58 4.28 -28.52
C LYS A 168 -2.86 4.78 -27.27
N ALA A 169 -1.79 5.55 -27.41
CA ALA A 169 -1.10 6.14 -26.26
C ALA A 169 -2.04 7.05 -25.44
N LEU A 170 -2.85 7.89 -26.11
CA LEU A 170 -3.86 8.73 -25.46
C LEU A 170 -4.98 7.91 -24.82
N GLN A 171 -5.47 6.86 -25.49
CA GLN A 171 -6.48 5.96 -24.93
C GLN A 171 -5.99 5.23 -23.67
N LEU A 172 -4.75 4.73 -23.67
CA LEU A 172 -4.16 4.08 -22.51
C LEU A 172 -4.00 5.03 -21.32
N GLU A 173 -3.62 6.28 -21.55
CA GLU A 173 -3.55 7.29 -20.49
C GLU A 173 -4.95 7.69 -20.00
N ALA A 174 -5.94 7.79 -20.88
CA ALA A 174 -7.33 8.03 -20.51
C ALA A 174 -7.90 6.91 -19.63
N ASP A 175 -7.58 5.66 -19.97
CA ASP A 175 -7.98 4.49 -19.21
C ASP A 175 -7.31 4.44 -17.84
N ALA A 176 -6.01 4.79 -17.76
CA ALA A 176 -5.30 4.94 -16.50
C ALA A 176 -5.96 5.98 -15.58
N ALA A 177 -6.33 7.14 -16.13
CA ALA A 177 -7.02 8.19 -15.40
C ALA A 177 -8.42 7.74 -14.94
N ALA A 178 -9.19 7.09 -15.82
CA ALA A 178 -10.51 6.54 -15.47
C ALA A 178 -10.40 5.48 -14.37
N MET A 179 -9.38 4.63 -14.42
CA MET A 179 -9.09 3.63 -13.39
C MET A 179 -8.77 4.29 -12.04
N CYS A 180 -7.92 5.33 -12.04
CA CYS A 180 -7.60 6.08 -10.83
C CYS A 180 -8.86 6.73 -10.23
N ALA A 181 -9.73 7.33 -11.06
CA ALA A 181 -11.01 7.86 -10.61
C ALA A 181 -11.92 6.79 -10.00
N ALA A 182 -12.02 5.61 -10.63
CA ALA A 182 -12.80 4.48 -10.10
C ALA A 182 -12.28 4.04 -8.72
N GLN A 183 -10.95 4.03 -8.53
CA GLN A 183 -10.37 3.70 -7.23
C GLN A 183 -10.71 4.76 -6.16
N TYR A 184 -10.73 6.06 -6.47
CA TYR A 184 -11.19 7.07 -5.51
C TYR A 184 -12.67 6.88 -5.16
N ALA A 185 -13.52 6.58 -6.14
CA ALA A 185 -14.95 6.35 -5.94
C ALA A 185 -15.24 5.17 -5.00
N GLN A 186 -14.57 4.04 -5.24
CA GLN A 186 -14.88 2.78 -4.56
C GLN A 186 -14.17 2.59 -3.22
N ILE A 187 -13.08 3.33 -2.96
CA ILE A 187 -12.22 3.08 -1.79
C ILE A 187 -12.37 4.20 -0.75
N PRO A 188 -11.77 5.39 -0.90
CA PRO A 188 -11.91 6.43 0.12
C PRO A 188 -13.33 7.03 0.17
N ILE A 189 -14.00 7.27 -0.97
CA ILE A 189 -15.31 7.96 -0.98
C ILE A 189 -16.41 7.07 -0.38
N THR A 190 -16.44 5.77 -0.71
CA THR A 190 -17.40 4.82 -0.13
C THR A 190 -17.18 4.65 1.38
N TYR A 191 -16.00 4.98 1.90
CA TYR A 191 -15.71 5.02 3.34
C TYR A 191 -16.11 6.34 4.01
N GLY A 192 -16.72 7.28 3.27
CA GLY A 192 -17.16 8.57 3.79
C GLY A 192 -16.12 9.70 3.69
N LEU A 193 -14.96 9.47 3.07
CA LEU A 193 -13.95 10.50 2.82
C LEU A 193 -14.35 11.34 1.59
N LYS A 194 -15.42 12.13 1.72
CA LYS A 194 -16.04 12.90 0.61
C LYS A 194 -15.12 13.97 0.00
N ASN A 195 -14.15 14.45 0.77
CA ASN A 195 -13.11 15.37 0.30
C ASN A 195 -12.27 14.82 -0.88
N TYR A 196 -12.33 13.50 -1.16
CA TYR A 196 -11.68 12.89 -2.31
C TYR A 196 -12.51 12.91 -3.60
N GLU A 197 -13.77 13.38 -3.57
CA GLU A 197 -14.61 13.55 -4.78
C GLU A 197 -13.93 14.46 -5.81
N LYS A 198 -13.28 15.55 -5.36
CA LYS A 198 -12.51 16.43 -6.24
C LYS A 198 -11.40 15.71 -7.01
N HIS A 199 -10.78 14.67 -6.43
CA HIS A 199 -9.72 13.90 -7.09
C HIS A 199 -10.32 13.00 -8.15
N ARG A 200 -11.40 12.27 -7.81
CA ARG A 200 -12.18 11.47 -8.76
C ARG A 200 -12.61 12.34 -9.95
N ASP A 201 -13.20 13.49 -9.70
CA ASP A 201 -13.76 14.36 -10.74
C ASP A 201 -12.68 14.95 -11.65
N ALA A 202 -11.53 15.35 -11.07
CA ALA A 202 -10.37 15.80 -11.85
C ALA A 202 -9.85 14.70 -12.79
N TYR A 203 -9.71 13.46 -12.29
CA TYR A 203 -9.28 12.33 -13.13
C TYR A 203 -10.33 11.93 -14.18
N GLN A 204 -11.62 12.06 -13.88
CA GLN A 204 -12.69 11.85 -14.88
C GLN A 204 -12.64 12.89 -15.99
N ALA A 205 -12.52 14.18 -15.65
CA ALA A 205 -12.40 15.26 -16.62
C ALA A 205 -11.15 15.08 -17.50
N TYR A 206 -10.04 14.67 -16.89
CA TYR A 206 -8.81 14.36 -17.59
C TYR A 206 -8.95 13.18 -18.57
N ALA A 207 -9.55 12.08 -18.13
CA ALA A 207 -9.82 10.93 -18.98
C ALA A 207 -10.68 11.30 -20.20
N SER A 208 -11.75 12.08 -20.00
CA SER A 208 -12.60 12.56 -21.09
C SER A 208 -11.81 13.42 -22.08
N ARG A 209 -11.03 14.39 -21.60
CA ARG A 209 -10.20 15.25 -22.46
C ARG A 209 -9.22 14.44 -23.32
N LEU A 210 -8.59 13.41 -22.76
CA LEU A 210 -7.67 12.56 -23.51
C LEU A 210 -8.38 11.71 -24.57
N ARG A 211 -9.61 11.26 -24.31
CA ARG A 211 -10.44 10.57 -25.32
C ARG A 211 -10.81 11.49 -26.46
N ASP A 212 -11.19 12.74 -26.16
CA ASP A 212 -11.50 13.74 -27.20
C ASP A 212 -10.26 14.03 -28.06
N LEU A 213 -9.08 14.14 -27.45
CA LEU A 213 -7.82 14.29 -28.19
C LEU A 213 -7.50 13.06 -29.05
N ALA A 214 -7.77 11.85 -28.56
CA ALA A 214 -7.56 10.62 -29.34
C ALA A 214 -8.45 10.58 -30.59
N GLN A 215 -9.69 11.07 -30.51
CA GLN A 215 -10.61 11.17 -31.65
C GLN A 215 -10.12 12.13 -32.75
N GLN A 216 -9.29 13.11 -32.40
CA GLN A 216 -8.68 14.02 -33.37
C GLN A 216 -7.56 13.39 -34.18
N ASN A 217 -7.19 12.13 -33.87
CA ASN A 217 -6.15 11.36 -34.55
C ASN A 217 -4.83 12.14 -34.71
N PRO A 218 -4.19 12.54 -33.59
CA PRO A 218 -3.07 13.46 -33.62
C PRO A 218 -1.83 12.78 -34.20
N LYS A 219 -1.03 13.56 -34.95
CA LYS A 219 0.23 13.10 -35.55
C LYS A 219 1.40 13.09 -34.57
N THR A 220 1.22 13.63 -33.38
CA THR A 220 2.21 13.70 -32.29
C THR A 220 1.48 13.69 -30.95
N LEU A 221 2.15 13.29 -29.87
CA LEU A 221 1.55 13.38 -28.54
C LEU A 221 1.37 14.84 -28.10
N PRO A 222 0.15 15.24 -27.71
CA PRO A 222 -0.09 16.54 -27.11
C PRO A 222 0.46 16.57 -25.67
N PRO A 223 0.92 17.73 -25.17
CA PRO A 223 1.52 17.86 -23.83
C PRO A 223 0.55 17.47 -22.70
N GLU A 224 -0.76 17.56 -22.95
CA GLU A 224 -1.84 17.15 -22.07
C GLU A 224 -1.71 15.73 -21.54
N ILE A 225 -1.07 14.80 -22.27
CA ILE A 225 -0.89 13.41 -21.83
C ILE A 225 -0.11 13.27 -20.51
N ASN A 226 0.56 14.33 -20.06
CA ASN A 226 1.28 14.36 -18.78
C ASN A 226 0.44 14.91 -17.61
N GLY A 227 -0.84 15.25 -17.84
CA GLY A 227 -1.72 15.89 -16.87
C GLY A 227 -2.03 15.03 -15.64
N GLY A 228 -1.96 13.70 -15.74
CA GLY A 228 -2.26 12.80 -14.62
C GLY A 228 -1.38 13.05 -13.38
N LYS A 229 -0.08 13.27 -13.59
CA LYS A 229 0.85 13.61 -12.51
C LYS A 229 0.61 15.02 -11.95
N GLN A 230 0.23 15.97 -12.80
CA GLN A 230 -0.09 17.33 -12.36
C GLN A 230 -1.34 17.39 -11.49
N ILE A 231 -2.34 16.55 -11.79
CA ILE A 231 -3.53 16.39 -10.93
C ILE A 231 -3.10 15.88 -9.55
N LEU A 232 -2.20 14.90 -9.51
CA LEU A 232 -1.64 14.42 -8.26
C LEU A 232 -0.90 15.52 -7.48
N ASP A 233 -0.01 16.26 -8.15
CA ASP A 233 0.82 17.30 -7.51
C ASP A 233 -0.01 18.50 -7.04
N SER A 234 -1.08 18.85 -7.75
CA SER A 234 -1.93 20.02 -7.46
C SER A 234 -2.96 19.79 -6.35
N LEU A 235 -3.33 18.55 -6.09
CA LEU A 235 -4.27 18.22 -5.04
C LEU A 235 -3.51 17.99 -3.74
N LEU A 236 -3.57 18.97 -2.83
CA LEU A 236 -3.03 18.83 -1.47
C LEU A 236 -3.53 17.51 -0.86
N ILE A 237 -2.62 16.56 -0.71
CA ILE A 237 -2.90 15.24 -0.14
C ILE A 237 -3.27 15.46 1.32
N GLN A 238 -4.56 15.30 1.64
CA GLN A 238 -5.07 15.39 3.00
C GLN A 238 -4.73 14.09 3.76
N THR A 239 -3.44 13.91 4.06
CA THR A 239 -3.04 13.07 5.18
C THR A 239 -3.32 13.84 6.47
N ASN A 240 -3.74 13.13 7.52
CA ASN A 240 -3.68 13.69 8.86
C ASN A 240 -2.24 14.17 9.08
N ALA A 241 -2.04 15.48 9.17
CA ALA A 241 -0.72 16.04 9.39
C ALA A 241 -0.26 15.59 10.78
N SER A 242 0.95 15.06 10.87
CA SER A 242 1.55 14.80 12.18
C SER A 242 1.95 16.13 12.81
N ARG A 243 1.89 16.20 14.15
CA ARG A 243 2.47 17.31 14.91
C ARG A 243 4.00 17.31 14.94
N LEU A 244 4.61 16.16 14.63
CA LEU A 244 6.06 15.98 14.64
C LEU A 244 6.58 15.94 13.22
N GLU A 245 7.69 16.63 12.98
CA GLU A 245 8.38 16.60 11.70
C GLU A 245 9.14 15.28 11.52
N ALA A 246 9.26 14.84 10.27
CA ALA A 246 9.95 13.60 9.93
C ALA A 246 11.41 13.58 10.44
N ASP A 247 12.09 14.72 10.44
CA ASP A 247 13.47 14.83 10.93
C ASP A 247 13.58 14.62 12.45
N VAL A 248 12.62 15.13 13.22
CA VAL A 248 12.54 14.92 14.67
C VAL A 248 12.34 13.43 14.97
N ILE A 249 11.42 12.80 14.26
CA ILE A 249 11.15 11.35 14.36
C ILE A 249 12.37 10.51 13.99
N LEU A 250 13.12 10.92 12.96
CA LEU A 250 14.36 10.25 12.57
C LEU A 250 15.43 10.36 13.65
N GLN A 251 15.56 11.52 14.31
CA GLN A 251 16.49 11.71 15.41
C GLN A 251 16.13 10.82 16.61
N ILE A 252 14.85 10.76 16.98
CA ILE A 252 14.35 9.88 18.05
C ILE A 252 14.64 8.41 17.71
N ALA A 253 14.32 7.97 16.49
CA ALA A 253 14.56 6.59 16.09
C ALA A 253 16.05 6.22 16.12
N LYS A 254 16.93 7.14 15.68
CA LYS A 254 18.39 6.93 15.67
C LYS A 254 19.01 7.03 17.06
N SER A 255 18.40 7.73 18.01
CA SER A 255 18.92 7.86 19.37
C SER A 255 18.67 6.61 20.21
N GLU A 256 17.66 5.81 19.85
CA GLU A 256 17.25 4.61 20.59
C GLU A 256 18.32 3.50 20.58
N ALA A 257 18.60 2.96 21.77
CA ALA A 257 19.70 2.02 22.00
C ALA A 257 19.58 0.74 21.17
N ARG A 258 18.36 0.18 21.08
CA ARG A 258 18.08 -1.04 20.30
C ARG A 258 18.29 -0.82 18.79
N VAL A 259 17.93 0.37 18.29
CA VAL A 259 18.15 0.73 16.88
C VAL A 259 19.64 0.92 16.62
N LYS A 260 20.36 1.65 17.48
CA LYS A 260 21.83 1.81 17.38
C LYS A 260 22.54 0.47 17.35
N ALA A 261 22.19 -0.44 18.25
CA ALA A 261 22.77 -1.78 18.29
C ALA A 261 22.48 -2.56 17.00
N ALA A 262 21.25 -2.50 16.48
CA ALA A 262 20.88 -3.18 15.24
C ALA A 262 21.58 -2.62 13.98
N LEU A 263 21.94 -1.33 14.01
CA LEU A 263 22.62 -0.65 12.90
C LEU A 263 24.15 -0.65 13.03
N ALA A 264 24.71 -1.14 14.14
CA ALA A 264 26.14 -1.20 14.35
C ALA A 264 26.81 -2.04 13.24
N GLY A 265 27.82 -1.45 12.59
CA GLY A 265 28.55 -2.09 11.49
C GLY A 265 27.78 -2.21 10.16
N GLN A 266 26.57 -1.64 10.05
CA GLN A 266 25.82 -1.60 8.80
C GLN A 266 26.25 -0.40 7.95
N ASN A 267 26.57 -0.64 6.68
CA ASN A 267 26.91 0.40 5.71
C ASN A 267 25.70 0.76 4.83
N ALA A 268 25.71 1.98 4.28
CA ALA A 268 24.69 2.48 3.34
C ALA A 268 23.24 2.30 3.84
N VAL A 269 22.99 2.65 5.12
CA VAL A 269 21.67 2.56 5.73
C VAL A 269 20.83 3.78 5.35
N HIS A 270 19.67 3.53 4.76
CA HIS A 270 18.65 4.53 4.50
C HIS A 270 17.51 4.40 5.50
N ALA A 271 16.96 5.54 5.94
CA ALA A 271 15.84 5.61 6.86
C ALA A 271 14.59 6.15 6.15
N TYR A 272 13.45 5.48 6.36
CA TYR A 272 12.17 5.79 5.73
C TYR A 272 11.10 6.00 6.81
N PRO A 273 10.94 7.23 7.31
CA PRO A 273 9.89 7.56 8.26
C PRO A 273 8.54 7.62 7.54
N ARG A 274 7.50 7.02 8.13
CA ARG A 274 6.14 7.09 7.61
C ARG A 274 5.12 7.23 8.73
N PHE A 275 4.39 8.34 8.71
CA PHE A 275 3.25 8.54 9.59
C PHE A 275 2.07 7.65 9.20
N GLN A 276 1.37 7.14 10.23
CA GLN A 276 0.22 6.24 10.12
C GLN A 276 -1.06 6.85 10.69
N GLY A 277 -1.09 8.17 10.96
CA GLY A 277 -2.26 8.87 11.52
C GLY A 277 -2.27 8.96 13.05
N PHE A 278 -1.51 8.12 13.75
CA PHE A 278 -1.39 8.12 15.22
C PHE A 278 0.01 7.76 15.72
N ALA A 279 0.83 7.14 14.86
CA ALA A 279 2.19 6.74 15.17
C ALA A 279 3.06 6.86 13.92
N TRP A 280 4.35 7.01 14.14
CA TRP A 280 5.38 6.96 13.11
C TRP A 280 6.00 5.57 13.05
N ILE A 281 6.21 5.08 11.84
CA ILE A 281 6.99 3.87 11.58
C ILE A 281 8.27 4.31 10.86
N VAL A 282 9.43 4.05 11.46
CA VAL A 282 10.73 4.32 10.84
C VAL A 282 11.38 3.01 10.46
N ARG A 283 11.54 2.79 9.15
CA ARG A 283 12.25 1.62 8.62
C ARG A 283 13.66 2.00 8.23
N PHE A 284 14.63 1.25 8.71
CA PHE A 284 16.03 1.37 8.30
C PHE A 284 16.37 0.17 7.42
N SER A 285 16.88 0.42 6.21
CA SER A 285 17.23 -0.64 5.27
C SER A 285 18.53 -0.31 4.54
N ASN A 286 19.23 -1.35 4.10
CA ASN A 286 20.34 -1.24 3.16
C ASN A 286 20.10 -2.12 1.93
N HIS A 287 20.87 -1.88 0.87
CA HIS A 287 20.74 -2.59 -0.40
C HIS A 287 21.02 -4.11 -0.31
N SER A 288 21.72 -4.55 0.75
CA SER A 288 22.22 -5.93 0.88
C SER A 288 21.30 -6.87 1.68
N TYR A 289 20.62 -6.38 2.71
CA TYR A 289 19.85 -7.21 3.65
C TYR A 289 18.35 -6.92 3.67
N GLY A 290 17.89 -5.91 2.93
CA GLY A 290 16.51 -5.42 3.03
C GLY A 290 16.28 -4.65 4.34
N ASN A 291 15.08 -4.76 4.93
CA ASN A 291 14.74 -4.03 6.16
C ASN A 291 15.56 -4.56 7.35
N LEU A 292 16.45 -3.72 7.89
CA LEU A 292 17.36 -4.03 9.00
C LEU A 292 16.68 -3.88 10.34
N VAL A 293 15.96 -2.77 10.55
CA VAL A 293 15.25 -2.49 11.80
C VAL A 293 14.08 -1.56 11.55
N THR A 294 12.96 -1.83 12.23
CA THR A 294 11.76 -0.98 12.25
C THR A 294 11.55 -0.44 13.66
N ALA A 295 11.39 0.87 13.83
CA ALA A 295 10.94 1.47 15.07
C ALA A 295 9.49 1.99 14.93
N ILE A 296 8.69 1.83 15.98
CA ILE A 296 7.38 2.49 16.11
C ILE A 296 7.54 3.60 17.15
N ILE A 297 7.13 4.82 16.81
CA ILE A 297 7.20 6.00 17.67
C ILE A 297 5.80 6.57 17.81
N ASP A 298 5.36 6.81 19.06
CA ASP A 298 4.08 7.43 19.33
C ASP A 298 4.09 8.90 18.87
N GLU A 299 3.04 9.34 18.19
CA GLU A 299 2.97 10.72 17.71
C GLU A 299 2.73 11.73 18.84
N LYS A 300 2.04 11.32 19.91
CA LYS A 300 1.64 12.21 20.99
C LYS A 300 2.74 12.34 22.05
N THR A 301 3.39 11.23 22.40
CA THR A 301 4.40 11.19 23.48
C THR A 301 5.84 11.25 22.96
N ALA A 302 6.05 11.05 21.65
CA ALA A 302 7.37 10.92 21.04
C ALA A 302 8.21 9.74 21.60
N GLU A 303 7.58 8.80 22.30
CA GLU A 303 8.24 7.62 22.86
C GLU A 303 8.38 6.51 21.82
N VAL A 304 9.47 5.75 21.90
CA VAL A 304 9.67 4.55 21.08
C VAL A 304 8.86 3.40 21.65
N LEU A 305 7.75 3.10 21.00
CA LEU A 305 6.78 2.09 21.42
C LEU A 305 7.28 0.65 21.23
N ASP A 306 8.03 0.37 20.16
CA ASP A 306 8.65 -0.94 19.92
C ASP A 306 9.75 -0.85 18.83
N VAL A 307 10.64 -1.86 18.82
CA VAL A 307 11.71 -2.01 17.84
C VAL A 307 11.77 -3.46 17.32
N PHE A 308 11.74 -3.64 16.01
CA PHE A 308 11.82 -4.92 15.32
C PHE A 308 13.10 -5.00 14.51
N CYS A 309 14.04 -5.87 14.90
CA CYS A 309 15.14 -6.24 14.01
C CYS A 309 14.59 -7.14 12.89
N GLY A 310 15.09 -6.95 11.66
CA GLY A 310 14.70 -7.72 10.49
C GLY A 310 14.98 -9.19 10.69
N THR A 311 13.95 -9.99 10.96
CA THR A 311 13.98 -11.42 10.66
C THR A 311 13.67 -11.55 9.16
N ASN A 312 14.65 -12.07 8.40
CA ASN A 312 14.58 -12.35 6.96
C ASN A 312 13.13 -12.44 6.42
N PHE A 313 12.67 -11.40 5.72
CA PHE A 313 11.42 -11.44 4.95
C PHE A 313 11.39 -12.59 3.92
N MET A 314 12.54 -13.22 3.65
CA MET A 314 12.67 -14.44 2.83
C MET A 314 12.26 -15.75 3.51
N LYS A 315 12.06 -15.82 4.83
CA LYS A 315 11.66 -17.10 5.49
C LYS A 315 10.16 -17.42 5.43
N PHE A 316 9.31 -16.53 4.90
CA PHE A 316 7.89 -16.83 4.66
C PHE A 316 7.63 -17.75 3.45
N LYS A 317 8.68 -18.18 2.73
CA LYS A 317 8.54 -19.19 1.66
C LYS A 317 8.40 -20.63 2.15
N ASN A 318 8.72 -20.94 3.41
CA ASN A 318 8.85 -22.33 3.86
C ASN A 318 7.89 -22.76 5.00
N SER A 319 6.93 -21.94 5.42
CA SER A 319 5.96 -22.33 6.46
C SER A 319 4.54 -22.59 5.93
N ILE A 320 4.39 -22.79 4.62
CA ILE A 320 3.20 -23.39 4.04
C ILE A 320 3.68 -24.63 3.28
N ARG A 321 3.83 -25.72 4.03
CA ARG A 321 3.69 -27.08 3.51
C ARG A 321 2.55 -27.72 4.24
#